data_AF-A0A2M9Z909-F1
#
_entry.id   AF-A0A2M9Z909-F1
#
_cell.length_a   1.000
_cell.length_b   1.000
_cell.length_c   1.000
_cell.angle_alpha   90.00
_cell.angle_beta   90.00
_cell.angle_gamma   90.00
#
_symmetry.space_group_name_H-M   'P 1'
#
loop_
_entity.id
_entity.type
_entity.pdbx_description
1 polymer ?
#
loop_
_entity_poly.entity_id
_entity_poly.type
_entity_poly.pdbx_seq_one_letter_code
_entity_poly.pdbx_strand_id
1 'polypeptide(L)'
;MEFRIENSQIAVFFPRIPTIRRKAFELEELLSARFLTPFSMIQVPDEAPEDIPRIQAQTKNGHTTLTISQSNISLITNFNGGFESDWSKVNDYLIKNFDLIYEIARKVGASSFLYTGFTVNLFFPFKNEGEVMQHINRIFFPDKRLLNLYEFNFRFVQRKGDVYFVNYMLSSTVKYLSQGIPLRPVPAYLIPSEFGITLNIDINDRYGSNFEREYLSNQTNGTKLIEYMNEVVGTKIEKLMKEGDINV
;
A
#
# COMPACT_ATOMS: atom_id res chain seq x y z
N MET A 1 5.94 11.11 -17.57
CA MET A 1 4.70 10.36 -17.85
C MET A 1 3.82 10.65 -16.67
N GLU A 2 2.61 11.17 -16.90
CA GLU A 2 1.71 11.49 -15.79
C GLU A 2 1.22 10.20 -15.14
N PHE A 3 1.09 10.21 -13.82
CA PHE A 3 0.56 9.10 -13.03
C PHE A 3 -0.36 9.64 -11.95
N ARG A 4 -1.21 8.76 -11.43
CA ARG A 4 -2.05 9.02 -10.26
C ARG A 4 -1.65 8.09 -9.13
N ILE A 5 -1.55 8.63 -7.93
CA ILE A 5 -1.36 7.90 -6.68
C ILE A 5 -2.73 7.43 -6.25
N GLU A 6 -3.01 6.14 -6.34
CA GLU A 6 -4.36 5.63 -6.07
C GLU A 6 -4.59 5.45 -4.57
N ASN A 7 -3.66 4.78 -3.91
CA ASN A 7 -3.76 4.50 -2.50
C ASN A 7 -2.37 4.19 -1.91
N SER A 8 -2.36 4.12 -0.59
CA SER A 8 -1.22 3.69 0.20
C SER A 8 -1.66 2.81 1.37
N GLN A 9 -0.75 2.00 1.86
CA GLN A 9 -0.93 1.22 3.07
C GLN A 9 0.31 1.33 3.94
N ILE A 10 0.12 1.71 5.21
CA ILE A 10 1.14 1.62 6.24
C ILE A 10 0.70 0.50 7.19
N ALA A 11 1.60 -0.43 7.51
CA ALA A 11 1.30 -1.52 8.42
C ALA A 11 2.46 -1.75 9.38
N VAL A 12 2.14 -1.88 10.67
CA VAL A 12 3.10 -2.23 11.72
C VAL A 12 2.71 -3.58 12.30
N PHE A 13 3.68 -4.49 12.38
CA PHE A 13 3.50 -5.86 12.86
C PHE A 13 4.18 -6.01 14.21
N PHE A 14 3.54 -6.72 15.14
CA PHE A 14 4.00 -6.90 16.51
C PHE A 14 3.59 -8.28 17.04
N PRO A 15 4.21 -8.78 18.13
CA PRO A 15 3.78 -10.03 18.76
C PRO A 15 2.32 -9.98 19.20
N ARG A 16 1.63 -11.12 19.15
CA ARG A 16 0.20 -11.22 19.46
C ARG A 16 -0.22 -10.53 20.76
N ILE A 17 -1.24 -9.68 20.68
CA ILE A 17 -1.90 -9.02 21.81
C ILE A 17 -3.38 -9.45 21.86
N PRO A 18 -3.74 -10.49 22.64
CA PRO A 18 -5.12 -10.98 22.69
C PRO A 18 -6.13 -9.94 23.20
N THR A 19 -5.67 -9.01 24.05
CA THR A 19 -6.53 -8.05 24.77
C THR A 19 -6.85 -6.77 24.01
N ILE A 20 -6.55 -6.67 22.71
CA ILE A 20 -6.71 -5.44 21.91
C ILE A 20 -8.12 -4.83 22.02
N ARG A 21 -9.16 -5.65 22.08
CA ARG A 21 -10.55 -5.16 22.18
C ARG A 21 -10.81 -4.34 23.44
N ARG A 22 -10.09 -4.60 24.53
CA ARG A 22 -10.21 -3.85 25.79
C ARG A 22 -9.77 -2.40 25.64
N LYS A 23 -9.02 -2.08 24.58
CA LYS A 23 -8.49 -0.75 24.28
C LYS A 23 -9.36 0.08 23.36
N ALA A 24 -10.51 -0.43 22.90
CA ALA A 24 -11.38 0.25 21.95
C ALA A 24 -11.81 1.65 22.43
N PHE A 25 -12.33 1.78 23.66
CA PHE A 25 -12.75 3.08 24.20
C PHE A 25 -11.59 4.07 24.34
N GLU A 26 -10.43 3.62 24.84
CA GLU A 26 -9.25 4.49 24.94
C GLU A 26 -8.75 4.97 23.56
N LEU A 27 -8.89 4.13 22.52
CA LEU A 27 -8.56 4.51 21.15
C LEU A 27 -9.59 5.47 20.57
N GLU A 28 -10.88 5.29 20.84
CA GLU A 28 -11.94 6.19 20.39
C GLU A 28 -11.71 7.60 20.96
N GLU A 29 -11.40 7.72 22.25
CA GLU A 29 -11.05 9.00 22.87
C GLU A 29 -9.85 9.65 22.17
N LEU A 30 -8.77 8.89 21.98
CA LEU A 30 -7.54 9.33 21.33
C LEU A 30 -7.78 9.82 19.89
N LEU A 31 -8.63 9.13 19.14
CA LEU A 31 -8.77 9.29 17.69
C LEU A 31 -10.03 10.06 17.28
N SER A 32 -10.89 10.44 18.23
CA SER A 32 -12.19 11.12 18.04
C SER A 32 -12.11 12.39 17.18
N ALA A 33 -10.98 13.09 17.18
CA ALA A 33 -10.76 14.26 16.35
C ALA A 33 -10.79 13.92 14.84
N ARG A 34 -10.21 12.78 14.45
CA ARG A 34 -9.94 12.40 13.06
C ARG A 34 -10.80 11.24 12.54
N PHE A 35 -11.21 10.32 13.41
CA PHE A 35 -11.97 9.12 13.07
C PHE A 35 -13.44 9.22 13.49
N LEU A 36 -14.29 8.47 12.79
CA LEU A 36 -15.67 8.25 13.19
C LEU A 36 -15.70 7.36 14.44
N THR A 37 -16.54 7.73 15.40
CA THR A 37 -16.79 6.97 16.63
C THR A 37 -18.30 6.67 16.74
N PRO A 38 -18.72 5.53 17.31
CA PRO A 38 -17.86 4.45 17.82
C PRO A 38 -17.17 3.67 16.70
N PHE A 39 -16.11 2.95 17.04
CA PHE A 39 -15.39 2.08 16.12
C PHE A 39 -16.20 0.81 15.85
N SER A 40 -16.00 0.23 14.66
CA SER A 40 -16.62 -1.04 14.29
C SER A 40 -15.86 -2.20 14.95
N MET A 41 -16.54 -2.89 15.85
CA MET A 41 -16.03 -4.09 16.52
C MET A 41 -16.44 -5.33 15.73
N ILE A 42 -15.46 -6.06 15.20
CA ILE A 42 -15.74 -7.27 14.43
C ILE A 42 -15.92 -8.43 15.40
N GLN A 43 -17.05 -9.13 15.31
CA GLN A 43 -17.38 -10.28 16.17
C GLN A 43 -16.61 -11.53 15.71
N VAL A 44 -15.39 -11.65 16.20
CA VAL A 44 -14.47 -12.76 15.91
C VAL A 44 -14.06 -13.42 17.23
N PRO A 45 -14.05 -14.76 17.37
CA PRO A 45 -13.54 -15.42 18.56
C PRO A 45 -12.08 -15.04 18.85
N ASP A 46 -11.66 -15.09 20.11
CA ASP A 46 -10.28 -14.74 20.49
C ASP A 46 -9.28 -15.79 19.98
N GLU A 47 -9.72 -17.04 19.78
CA GLU A 47 -8.98 -18.17 19.25
C GLU A 47 -8.79 -18.13 17.72
N ALA A 48 -9.55 -17.28 17.03
CA ALA A 48 -9.41 -17.14 15.59
C ALA A 48 -8.01 -16.59 15.22
N PRO A 49 -7.55 -16.81 13.97
CA PRO A 49 -6.27 -16.29 13.50
C PRO A 49 -6.03 -14.82 13.88
N GLU A 50 -4.81 -14.54 14.32
CA GLU A 50 -4.41 -13.27 14.93
C GLU A 50 -4.41 -12.10 13.93
N ASP A 51 -4.28 -12.41 12.65
CA ASP A 51 -4.28 -11.48 11.51
C ASP A 51 -5.69 -11.00 11.13
N ILE A 52 -6.74 -11.73 11.53
CA ILE A 52 -8.11 -11.31 11.28
C ILE A 52 -8.39 -10.00 12.07
N PRO A 53 -8.95 -8.97 11.43
CA PRO A 53 -9.26 -7.73 12.12
C PRO A 53 -10.23 -7.90 13.29
N ARG A 54 -9.96 -7.17 14.38
CA ARG A 54 -10.81 -7.12 15.58
C ARG A 54 -11.51 -5.76 15.72
N ILE A 55 -10.87 -4.69 15.28
CA ILE A 55 -11.38 -3.31 15.29
C ILE A 55 -11.17 -2.69 13.91
N GLN A 56 -12.16 -1.96 13.41
CA GLN A 56 -12.06 -1.13 12.22
C GLN A 56 -12.61 0.27 12.51
N ALA A 57 -11.97 1.28 11.95
CA ALA A 57 -12.44 2.67 12.00
C ALA A 57 -12.14 3.37 10.68
N GLN A 58 -12.92 4.39 10.36
CA GLN A 58 -12.71 5.21 9.16
C GLN A 58 -12.58 6.68 9.57
N THR A 59 -11.73 7.43 8.88
CA THR A 59 -11.67 8.88 9.06
C THR A 59 -13.00 9.53 8.73
N LYS A 60 -13.31 10.68 9.35
CA LYS A 60 -14.58 11.41 9.12
C LYS A 60 -14.86 11.73 7.64
N ASN A 61 -13.82 11.89 6.83
CA ASN A 61 -13.93 12.16 5.39
C ASN A 61 -13.92 10.89 4.52
N GLY A 62 -13.85 9.69 5.12
CA GLY A 62 -13.93 8.42 4.38
C GLY A 62 -12.63 7.93 3.71
N HIS A 63 -11.56 8.73 3.66
CA HIS A 63 -10.38 8.40 2.84
C HIS A 63 -9.40 7.42 3.47
N THR A 64 -9.32 7.35 4.80
CA THR A 64 -8.42 6.41 5.49
C THR A 64 -9.20 5.44 6.37
N THR A 65 -8.88 4.16 6.22
CA THR A 65 -9.39 3.07 7.05
C THR A 65 -8.28 2.57 7.96
N LEU A 66 -8.55 2.56 9.26
CA LEU A 66 -7.74 1.93 10.30
C LEU A 66 -8.28 0.52 10.54
N THR A 67 -7.38 -0.46 10.49
CA THR A 67 -7.67 -1.86 10.81
C THR A 67 -6.72 -2.31 11.90
N ILE A 68 -7.25 -2.91 12.97
CA ILE A 68 -6.46 -3.43 14.09
C ILE A 68 -6.78 -4.92 14.25
N SER A 69 -5.77 -5.76 14.13
CA SER A 69 -5.78 -7.19 14.41
C SER A 69 -4.92 -7.50 15.64
N GLN A 70 -4.91 -8.74 16.13
CA GLN A 70 -4.11 -9.11 17.31
C GLN A 70 -2.60 -9.02 17.09
N SER A 71 -2.13 -9.03 15.84
CA SER A 71 -0.70 -9.07 15.47
C SER A 71 -0.24 -7.91 14.59
N ASN A 72 -1.16 -7.05 14.13
CA ASN A 72 -0.81 -5.88 13.31
C ASN A 72 -1.85 -4.77 13.39
N ILE A 73 -1.41 -3.57 13.03
CA ILE A 73 -2.28 -2.43 12.71
C ILE A 73 -1.95 -1.99 11.29
N SER A 74 -2.97 -1.61 10.53
CA SER A 74 -2.80 -0.99 9.22
C SER A 74 -3.66 0.26 9.04
N LEU A 75 -3.11 1.23 8.31
CA LEU A 75 -3.80 2.38 7.78
C LEU A 75 -3.79 2.27 6.25
N ILE A 76 -4.96 2.20 5.64
CA ILE A 76 -5.12 2.22 4.18
C ILE A 76 -5.74 3.56 3.81
N THR A 77 -5.05 4.35 2.99
CA THR A 77 -5.52 5.66 2.52
C THR A 77 -5.75 5.62 1.02
N ASN A 78 -6.97 5.95 0.56
CA ASN A 78 -7.29 6.16 -0.84
C ASN A 78 -7.23 7.66 -1.16
N PHE A 79 -6.50 8.03 -2.22
CA PHE A 79 -6.32 9.42 -2.62
C PHE A 79 -7.25 9.79 -3.77
N ASN A 80 -7.87 10.96 -3.65
CA ASN A 80 -8.74 11.56 -4.66
C ASN A 80 -8.81 13.08 -4.43
N GLY A 81 -9.60 13.78 -5.25
CA GLY A 81 -9.87 15.21 -5.07
C GLY A 81 -8.65 16.11 -5.30
N GLY A 82 -7.69 15.64 -6.10
CA GLY A 82 -6.44 16.35 -6.40
C GLY A 82 -5.26 15.98 -5.50
N PHE A 83 -5.43 15.08 -4.52
CA PHE A 83 -4.29 14.50 -3.80
C PHE A 83 -3.52 13.49 -4.66
N GLU A 84 -4.24 12.74 -5.50
CA GLU A 84 -3.69 11.68 -6.34
C GLU A 84 -2.64 12.18 -7.35
N SER A 85 -2.60 13.46 -7.66
CA SER A 85 -1.65 14.06 -8.61
C SER A 85 -0.47 14.79 -7.95
N ASP A 86 -0.44 14.88 -6.62
CA ASP A 86 0.53 15.69 -5.87
C ASP A 86 1.23 14.86 -4.79
N TRP A 87 2.40 14.32 -5.16
CA TRP A 87 3.20 13.50 -4.24
C TRP A 87 3.61 14.26 -2.98
N SER A 88 3.86 15.57 -3.05
CA SER A 88 4.26 16.35 -1.87
C SER A 88 3.17 16.35 -0.82
N LYS A 89 1.92 16.62 -1.23
CA LYS A 89 0.76 16.59 -0.32
C LYS A 89 0.49 15.20 0.24
N VAL A 90 0.63 14.18 -0.60
CA VAL A 90 0.49 12.78 -0.19
C VAL A 90 1.56 12.42 0.85
N ASN A 91 2.81 12.76 0.61
CA ASN A 91 3.91 12.51 1.53
C ASN A 91 3.70 13.19 2.89
N ASP A 92 3.26 14.45 2.93
CA ASP A 92 2.95 15.16 4.18
C ASP A 92 1.84 14.47 4.99
N TYR A 93 0.83 13.92 4.30
CA TYR A 93 -0.23 13.15 4.93
C TYR A 93 0.29 11.82 5.50
N LEU A 94 1.19 11.17 4.78
CA LEU A 94 1.75 9.88 5.15
C LEU A 94 2.68 9.98 6.34
N ILE A 95 3.50 11.03 6.45
CA ILE A 95 4.33 11.30 7.64
C ILE A 95 3.46 11.32 8.90
N LYS A 96 2.33 12.05 8.87
CA LYS A 96 1.38 12.10 9.98
C LYS A 96 0.75 10.73 10.28
N ASN A 97 0.56 9.89 9.27
CA ASN A 97 0.02 8.54 9.45
C ASN A 97 1.03 7.57 10.06
N PHE A 98 2.31 7.72 9.74
CA PHE A 98 3.36 6.94 10.39
C PHE A 98 3.46 7.28 11.88
N ASP A 99 3.46 8.56 12.26
CA ASP A 99 3.47 8.91 13.68
C ASP A 99 2.24 8.36 14.41
N LEU A 100 1.07 8.49 13.78
CA LEU A 100 -0.20 8.01 14.32
C LEU A 100 -0.21 6.49 14.51
N ILE A 101 0.26 5.70 13.53
CA ILE A 101 0.16 4.24 13.61
C ILE A 101 1.03 3.68 14.74
N TYR A 102 2.20 4.28 15.00
CA TYR A 102 3.04 3.91 16.14
C TYR A 102 2.43 4.33 17.47
N GLU A 103 1.76 5.49 17.53
CA GLU A 103 1.01 5.91 18.71
C GLU A 103 -0.12 4.93 19.04
N ILE A 104 -0.92 4.55 18.04
CA ILE A 104 -1.98 3.55 18.17
C ILE A 104 -1.39 2.22 18.64
N ALA A 105 -0.28 1.77 18.03
CA ALA A 105 0.36 0.50 18.38
C ALA A 105 0.81 0.47 19.86
N ARG A 106 1.44 1.54 20.34
CA ARG A 106 1.80 1.67 21.76
C ARG A 106 0.56 1.69 22.66
N LYS A 107 -0.50 2.39 22.26
CA LYS A 107 -1.75 2.49 23.04
C LYS A 107 -2.47 1.14 23.18
N VAL A 108 -2.39 0.29 22.16
CA VAL A 108 -2.95 -1.08 22.24
C VAL A 108 -2.07 -2.08 23.00
N GLY A 109 -0.86 -1.66 23.41
CA GLY A 109 0.04 -2.45 24.24
C GLY A 109 1.19 -3.12 23.47
N ALA A 110 1.47 -2.72 22.23
CA ALA A 110 2.65 -3.22 21.52
C ALA A 110 3.93 -2.69 22.19
N SER A 111 4.73 -3.62 22.73
CA SER A 111 6.01 -3.33 23.39
C SER A 111 7.21 -3.45 22.44
N SER A 112 7.03 -4.13 21.32
CA SER A 112 8.05 -4.34 20.28
C SER A 112 7.38 -4.48 18.92
N PHE A 113 8.14 -4.20 17.86
CA PHE A 113 7.67 -4.30 16.49
C PHE A 113 8.53 -5.31 15.74
N LEU A 114 7.89 -6.26 15.05
CA LEU A 114 8.59 -7.29 14.28
C LEU A 114 9.13 -6.67 12.98
N TYR A 115 8.25 -6.01 12.23
CA TYR A 115 8.58 -5.26 11.03
C TYR A 115 7.47 -4.26 10.71
N THR A 116 7.78 -3.31 9.83
CA THR A 116 6.91 -2.28 9.30
C THR A 116 6.93 -2.37 7.78
N GLY A 117 5.77 -2.19 7.16
CA GLY A 117 5.60 -2.15 5.71
C GLY A 117 4.92 -0.87 5.27
N PHE A 118 5.31 -0.40 4.10
CA PHE A 118 4.76 0.79 3.47
C PHE A 118 4.62 0.58 1.97
N THR A 119 3.38 0.58 1.53
CA THR A 119 3.00 0.34 0.15
C THR A 119 2.38 1.59 -0.47
N VAL A 120 2.72 1.87 -1.72
CA VAL A 120 2.07 2.90 -2.56
C VAL A 120 1.69 2.27 -3.89
N ASN A 121 0.46 2.53 -4.34
CA ASN A 121 -0.06 2.11 -5.64
C ASN A 121 -0.19 3.29 -6.58
N LEU A 122 0.45 3.18 -7.75
CA LEU A 122 0.47 4.21 -8.77
C LEU A 122 -0.14 3.67 -10.06
N PHE A 123 -0.93 4.50 -10.74
CA PHE A 123 -1.55 4.16 -12.01
C PHE A 123 -1.12 5.12 -13.11
N PHE A 124 -0.61 4.54 -14.20
CA PHE A 124 -0.17 5.25 -15.40
C PHE A 124 -1.22 5.05 -16.50
N PRO A 125 -2.05 6.06 -16.80
CA PRO A 125 -3.12 5.93 -17.79
C PRO A 125 -2.56 5.92 -19.22
N PHE A 126 -3.19 5.13 -20.07
CA PHE A 126 -2.98 5.06 -21.52
C PHE A 126 -4.34 5.13 -22.23
N LYS A 127 -4.34 5.46 -23.52
CA LYS A 127 -5.59 5.63 -24.27
C LYS A 127 -6.33 4.31 -24.52
N ASN A 128 -5.58 3.22 -24.69
CA ASN A 128 -6.12 1.89 -24.98
C ASN A 128 -5.09 0.81 -24.63
N GLU A 129 -5.54 -0.45 -24.59
CA GLU A 129 -4.71 -1.64 -24.34
C GLU A 129 -3.51 -1.77 -25.30
N GLY A 130 -3.71 -1.47 -26.59
CA GLY A 130 -2.65 -1.56 -27.58
C GLY A 130 -1.46 -0.63 -27.29
N GLU A 131 -1.73 0.60 -26.85
CA GLU A 131 -0.69 1.55 -26.44
C GLU A 131 0.05 1.09 -25.17
N VAL A 132 -0.65 0.47 -24.21
CA VAL A 132 -0.01 -0.13 -23.02
C VAL A 132 1.01 -1.18 -23.44
N MET A 133 0.60 -2.13 -24.29
CA MET A 133 1.46 -3.24 -24.72
C MET A 133 2.61 -2.77 -25.60
N GLN A 134 2.39 -1.77 -26.47
CA GLN A 134 3.46 -1.15 -27.25
C GLN A 134 4.51 -0.50 -26.34
N HIS A 135 4.07 0.21 -25.31
CA HIS A 135 4.98 0.84 -24.36
C HIS A 135 5.79 -0.20 -23.58
N ILE A 136 5.15 -1.25 -23.07
CA ILE A 136 5.81 -2.37 -22.38
C ILE A 136 6.84 -3.07 -23.28
N ASN A 137 6.44 -3.41 -24.51
CA ASN A 137 7.35 -4.05 -25.47
C ASN A 137 8.58 -3.18 -25.74
N ARG A 138 8.38 -1.86 -25.90
CA ARG A 138 9.46 -0.91 -26.15
C ARG A 138 10.47 -0.84 -25.00
N ILE A 139 10.01 -0.83 -23.74
CA ILE A 139 10.90 -0.59 -22.59
C ILE A 139 11.55 -1.87 -22.04
N PHE A 140 10.83 -3.01 -22.05
CA PHE A 140 11.36 -4.26 -21.48
C PHE A 140 11.87 -5.23 -22.53
N PHE A 141 11.53 -5.02 -23.80
CA PHE A 141 11.88 -5.91 -24.90
C PHE A 141 12.32 -5.14 -26.16
N PRO A 142 13.25 -4.16 -26.06
CA PRO A 142 13.56 -3.21 -27.14
C PRO A 142 14.00 -3.90 -28.45
N ASP A 143 14.70 -5.03 -28.35
CA ASP A 143 15.20 -5.79 -29.51
C ASP A 143 14.25 -6.89 -29.99
N LYS A 144 13.04 -6.96 -29.44
CA LYS A 144 12.03 -7.97 -29.78
C LYS A 144 10.72 -7.30 -30.18
N ARG A 145 10.03 -7.93 -31.12
CA ARG A 145 8.65 -7.59 -31.45
C ARG A 145 7.75 -8.69 -30.95
N LEU A 146 7.27 -8.54 -29.72
CA LEU A 146 6.26 -9.44 -29.17
C LEU A 146 4.92 -9.12 -29.85
N LEU A 147 4.42 -10.06 -30.67
CA LEU A 147 3.11 -9.97 -31.29
C LEU A 147 2.06 -10.58 -30.35
N ASN A 148 0.86 -10.00 -30.33
CA ASN A 148 -0.28 -10.50 -29.54
C ASN A 148 -0.02 -10.58 -28.02
N LEU A 149 0.81 -9.68 -27.48
CA LEU A 149 0.93 -9.52 -26.03
C LEU A 149 -0.40 -8.94 -25.50
N TYR A 150 -1.04 -9.66 -24.58
CA TYR A 150 -2.34 -9.30 -24.01
C TYR A 150 -2.25 -8.86 -22.55
N GLU A 151 -1.33 -9.46 -21.80
CA GLU A 151 -1.10 -9.15 -20.38
C GLU A 151 0.40 -9.16 -20.10
N PHE A 152 0.81 -8.32 -19.16
CA PHE A 152 2.17 -8.23 -18.67
C PHE A 152 2.18 -8.07 -17.15
N ASN A 153 2.98 -8.89 -16.48
CA ASN A 153 3.31 -8.75 -15.07
C ASN A 153 4.83 -8.88 -14.88
N PHE A 154 5.42 -7.95 -14.16
CA PHE A 154 6.84 -7.95 -13.83
C PHE A 154 7.02 -7.64 -12.35
N ARG A 155 7.68 -8.54 -11.63
CA ARG A 155 7.92 -8.42 -10.19
C ARG A 155 9.38 -8.64 -9.87
N PHE A 156 9.94 -7.77 -9.04
CA PHE A 156 11.28 -7.93 -8.51
C PHE A 156 11.38 -7.30 -7.11
N VAL A 157 12.41 -7.72 -6.36
CA VAL A 157 12.73 -7.19 -5.04
C VAL A 157 14.20 -6.81 -5.01
N GLN A 158 14.48 -5.66 -4.42
CA GLN A 158 15.85 -5.19 -4.15
C GLN A 158 16.07 -5.07 -2.66
N ARG A 159 17.28 -5.42 -2.22
CA ARG A 159 17.74 -5.08 -0.88
C ARG A 159 18.25 -3.64 -0.91
N LYS A 160 17.80 -2.81 0.03
CA LYS A 160 18.25 -1.42 0.20
C LYS A 160 18.78 -1.26 1.62
N GLY A 161 20.01 -0.77 1.75
CA GLY A 161 20.70 -0.76 3.03
C GLY A 161 20.81 -2.17 3.64
N ASP A 162 20.84 -2.25 4.96
CA ASP A 162 21.06 -3.53 5.64
C ASP A 162 19.77 -4.32 5.82
N VAL A 163 18.67 -3.66 6.22
CA VAL A 163 17.46 -4.34 6.74
C VAL A 163 16.23 -4.23 5.85
N TYR A 164 16.29 -3.52 4.72
CA TYR A 164 15.10 -3.19 3.93
C TYR A 164 14.98 -3.96 2.62
N PHE A 165 13.74 -4.31 2.29
CA PHE A 165 13.31 -4.70 0.96
C PHE A 165 12.55 -3.56 0.30
N VAL A 166 12.79 -3.41 -1.01
CA VAL A 166 11.99 -2.58 -1.91
C VAL A 166 11.42 -3.51 -2.99
N ASN A 167 10.13 -3.78 -2.91
CA ASN A 167 9.43 -4.68 -3.81
C ASN A 167 8.71 -3.84 -4.87
N TYR A 168 8.85 -4.24 -6.13
CA TYR A 168 8.17 -3.64 -7.26
C TYR A 168 7.31 -4.68 -7.94
N MET A 169 6.10 -4.29 -8.29
CA MET A 169 5.21 -5.07 -9.14
C MET A 169 4.56 -4.16 -10.16
N LEU A 170 4.90 -4.39 -11.42
CA LEU A 170 4.37 -3.68 -12.57
C LEU A 170 3.40 -4.59 -13.32
N SER A 171 2.18 -4.12 -13.56
CA SER A 171 1.12 -4.90 -14.22
C SER A 171 0.40 -4.06 -15.27
N SER A 172 0.21 -4.60 -16.47
CA SER A 172 -0.82 -4.07 -17.37
C SER A 172 -2.19 -4.20 -16.69
N THR A 173 -3.01 -3.15 -16.72
CA THR A 173 -4.27 -3.09 -15.98
C THR A 173 -5.37 -2.52 -16.84
N VAL A 174 -6.53 -3.17 -16.80
CA VAL A 174 -7.79 -2.64 -17.32
C VAL A 174 -8.71 -2.42 -16.12
N LYS A 175 -9.19 -1.19 -15.96
CA LYS A 175 -10.25 -0.87 -14.99
C LYS A 175 -11.58 -0.85 -15.71
N TYR A 176 -12.64 -1.21 -14.98
CA TYR A 176 -13.98 -1.33 -15.51
C TYR A 176 -14.94 -0.43 -14.74
N LEU A 177 -15.96 0.09 -15.41
CA LEU A 177 -17.07 0.77 -14.74
C LEU A 177 -17.91 -0.23 -13.96
N SER A 178 -18.20 0.10 -12.69
CA SER A 178 -19.17 -0.65 -11.89
C SER A 178 -20.59 -0.26 -12.32
N GLN A 179 -21.17 -0.99 -13.28
CA GLN A 179 -22.56 -0.81 -13.70
C GLN A 179 -23.49 -1.79 -12.97
N GLY A 180 -23.96 -1.41 -11.78
CA GLY A 180 -24.91 -2.21 -11.01
C GLY A 180 -24.40 -3.62 -10.69
N ILE A 181 -25.34 -4.54 -10.40
CA ILE A 181 -25.03 -5.97 -10.25
C ILE A 181 -24.89 -6.55 -11.66
N PRO A 182 -23.70 -6.98 -12.10
CA PRO A 182 -23.56 -7.55 -13.42
C PRO A 182 -24.40 -8.83 -13.51
N LEU A 183 -25.06 -9.06 -14.65
CA LEU A 183 -25.76 -10.32 -14.95
C LEU A 183 -24.83 -11.53 -14.77
N ARG A 184 -23.52 -11.35 -14.99
CA ARG A 184 -22.45 -12.31 -14.71
C ARG A 184 -21.17 -11.59 -14.28
N PRO A 185 -20.47 -12.06 -13.25
CA PRO A 185 -19.25 -11.44 -12.76
C PRO A 185 -18.03 -11.82 -13.62
N VAL A 186 -18.11 -11.64 -14.95
CA VAL A 186 -16.97 -11.85 -15.84
C VAL A 186 -16.67 -10.59 -16.66
N PRO A 187 -15.39 -10.26 -16.92
CA PRO A 187 -15.00 -9.01 -17.59
C PRO A 187 -15.67 -8.74 -18.94
N ALA A 188 -16.07 -9.79 -19.66
CA ALA A 188 -16.77 -9.67 -20.94
C ALA A 188 -18.13 -8.94 -20.86
N TYR A 189 -18.73 -8.82 -19.67
CA TYR A 189 -19.96 -8.04 -19.44
C TYR A 189 -19.71 -6.66 -18.83
N LEU A 190 -18.44 -6.27 -18.68
CA LEU A 190 -18.06 -5.00 -18.08
C LEU A 190 -17.56 -4.05 -19.18
N ILE A 191 -17.77 -2.76 -18.95
CA ILE A 191 -17.28 -1.71 -19.85
C ILE A 191 -15.93 -1.23 -19.34
N PRO A 192 -14.83 -1.39 -20.10
CA PRO A 192 -13.54 -0.81 -19.75
C PRO A 192 -13.66 0.70 -19.57
N SER A 193 -13.17 1.23 -18.45
CA SER A 193 -13.10 2.66 -18.16
C SER A 193 -11.71 3.22 -18.40
N GLU A 194 -10.67 2.47 -18.04
CA GLU A 194 -9.29 2.94 -18.11
C GLU A 194 -8.35 1.80 -18.46
N PHE A 195 -7.34 2.12 -19.27
CA PHE A 195 -6.25 1.21 -19.62
C PHE A 195 -4.97 1.81 -19.06
N GLY A 196 -4.08 0.97 -18.53
CA GLY A 196 -2.83 1.50 -18.04
C GLY A 196 -1.87 0.48 -17.48
N ILE A 197 -0.87 1.01 -16.78
CA ILE A 197 0.09 0.23 -16.00
C ILE A 197 -0.10 0.58 -14.53
N THR A 198 -0.29 -0.44 -13.70
CA THR A 198 -0.25 -0.29 -12.25
C THR A 198 1.15 -0.62 -11.77
N LEU A 199 1.73 0.29 -10.99
CA LEU A 199 2.97 0.06 -10.25
C LEU A 199 2.65 0.01 -8.75
N ASN A 200 2.85 -1.16 -8.16
CA ASN A 200 2.84 -1.35 -6.72
C ASN A 200 4.29 -1.31 -6.21
N ILE A 201 4.54 -0.44 -5.24
CA ILE A 201 5.84 -0.29 -4.59
C ILE A 201 5.63 -0.60 -3.12
N ASP A 202 6.28 -1.64 -2.60
CA ASP A 202 6.21 -2.04 -1.20
C ASP A 202 7.60 -2.03 -0.55
N ILE A 203 7.80 -1.09 0.36
CA ILE A 203 9.04 -0.91 1.11
C ILE A 203 8.81 -1.40 2.54
N ASN A 204 9.64 -2.33 3.00
CA ASN A 204 9.51 -2.89 4.33
C ASN A 204 10.87 -3.27 4.90
N ASP A 205 10.98 -3.35 6.22
CA ASP A 205 12.18 -3.82 6.91
C ASP A 205 12.12 -5.32 7.27
N ARG A 206 11.37 -6.10 6.47
CA ARG A 206 11.21 -7.54 6.69
C ARG A 206 12.50 -8.31 6.41
N TYR A 207 13.47 -7.75 5.68
CA TYR A 207 14.78 -8.40 5.54
C TYR A 207 15.45 -8.53 6.91
N GLY A 208 15.48 -7.45 7.71
CA GLY A 208 15.98 -7.49 9.09
C GLY A 208 15.24 -8.56 9.91
N SER A 209 13.90 -8.51 9.90
CA SER A 209 13.08 -9.48 10.64
C SER A 209 13.29 -10.95 10.22
N ASN A 210 13.64 -11.21 8.97
CA ASN A 210 13.80 -12.57 8.44
C ASN A 210 15.22 -13.11 8.60
N PHE A 211 16.24 -12.25 8.57
CA PHE A 211 17.64 -12.66 8.41
C PHE A 211 18.57 -12.17 9.53
N GLU A 212 18.17 -11.18 10.32
CA GLU A 212 18.96 -10.68 11.44
C GLU A 212 18.40 -11.18 12.77
N ARG A 213 19.26 -11.82 13.57
CA ARG A 213 18.88 -12.31 14.89
C ARG A 213 18.55 -11.12 15.78
N GLU A 214 17.48 -11.25 16.56
CA GLU A 214 17.05 -10.23 17.53
C GLU A 214 16.64 -8.89 16.92
N TYR A 215 16.42 -8.84 15.59
CA TYR A 215 15.91 -7.64 14.93
C TYR A 215 14.54 -7.25 15.47
N LEU A 216 14.39 -5.97 15.79
CA LEU A 216 13.10 -5.34 16.07
C LEU A 216 13.01 -4.03 15.30
N SER A 217 11.86 -3.84 14.65
CA SER A 217 11.50 -2.59 14.01
C SER A 217 11.21 -1.49 15.03
N ASN A 218 11.16 -0.25 14.56
CA ASN A 218 10.90 0.93 15.37
C ASN A 218 10.47 2.10 14.49
N GLN A 219 10.07 3.21 15.13
CA GLN A 219 9.61 4.41 14.42
C GLN A 219 10.65 5.00 13.47
N THR A 220 11.95 4.90 13.79
CA THR A 220 13.04 5.34 12.89
C THR A 220 13.09 4.51 11.61
N ASN A 221 12.85 3.20 11.69
CA ASN A 221 12.68 2.37 10.49
C ASN A 221 11.48 2.86 9.67
N GLY A 222 10.34 3.16 10.32
CA GLY A 222 9.19 3.78 9.65
C GLY A 222 9.55 5.08 8.90
N THR A 223 10.34 5.97 9.50
CA THR A 223 10.83 7.19 8.83
C THR A 223 11.69 6.85 7.60
N LYS A 224 12.56 5.85 7.70
CA LYS A 224 13.39 5.40 6.56
C LYS A 224 12.57 4.85 5.41
N LEU A 225 11.48 4.14 5.69
CA LEU A 225 10.53 3.67 4.66
C LEU A 225 9.96 4.85 3.85
N ILE A 226 9.59 5.94 4.52
CA ILE A 226 9.10 7.17 3.86
C ILE A 226 10.20 7.80 2.99
N GLU A 227 11.42 7.92 3.54
CA GLU A 227 12.56 8.47 2.80
C GLU A 227 12.84 7.69 1.51
N TYR A 228 12.84 6.35 1.58
CA TYR A 228 13.02 5.53 0.39
C TYR A 228 11.85 5.64 -0.58
N MET A 229 10.61 5.72 -0.10
CA MET A 229 9.48 5.93 -1.00
C MET A 229 9.57 7.29 -1.72
N ASN A 230 10.02 8.34 -1.02
CA ASN A 230 10.28 9.64 -1.62
C ASN A 230 11.37 9.58 -2.70
N GLU A 231 12.46 8.86 -2.44
CA GLU A 231 13.51 8.62 -3.44
C GLU A 231 12.90 7.91 -4.67
N VAL A 232 12.10 6.87 -4.43
CA VAL A 232 11.52 6.04 -5.50
C VAL A 232 10.53 6.83 -6.36
N VAL A 233 9.51 7.43 -5.74
CA VAL A 233 8.45 8.17 -6.45
C VAL A 233 8.99 9.48 -7.04
N GLY A 234 9.92 10.15 -6.35
CA GLY A 234 10.44 11.45 -6.77
C GLY A 234 11.48 11.38 -7.89
N THR A 235 12.27 10.31 -8.00
CA THR A 235 13.44 10.30 -8.92
C THR A 235 13.57 9.06 -9.80
N LYS A 236 13.09 7.91 -9.33
CA LYS A 236 13.41 6.60 -9.91
C LYS A 236 12.32 6.05 -10.80
N ILE A 237 11.06 6.35 -10.46
CA ILE A 237 9.90 5.86 -11.19
C ILE A 237 9.92 6.26 -12.67
N GLU A 238 10.45 7.45 -12.99
CA GLU A 238 10.55 7.92 -14.35
C GLU A 238 11.49 7.04 -15.19
N LYS A 239 12.63 6.63 -14.63
CA LYS A 239 13.57 5.72 -15.30
C LYS A 239 12.94 4.35 -15.54
N LEU A 240 12.31 3.77 -14.52
CA LEU A 240 11.62 2.49 -14.66
C LEU A 240 10.53 2.55 -15.75
N MET A 241 9.70 3.59 -15.72
CA MET A 241 8.55 3.70 -16.61
C MET A 241 8.89 4.16 -18.04
N LYS A 242 10.00 4.89 -18.25
CA LYS A 242 10.40 5.36 -19.59
C LYS A 242 11.45 4.50 -20.26
N GLU A 243 12.33 3.91 -19.47
CA GLU A 243 13.55 3.23 -19.93
C GLU A 243 13.58 1.74 -19.56
N GLY A 244 12.68 1.28 -18.69
CA GLY A 244 12.69 -0.10 -18.19
C GLY A 244 13.86 -0.38 -17.24
N ASP A 245 14.53 0.67 -16.73
CA ASP A 245 15.67 0.52 -15.81
C ASP A 245 15.18 0.03 -14.44
N ILE A 246 15.61 -1.19 -14.10
CA ILE A 246 15.29 -1.84 -12.83
C ILE A 246 16.26 -1.45 -11.73
N ASN A 247 17.34 -0.71 -12.01
CA ASN A 247 18.22 -0.13 -10.99
C ASN A 247 17.58 1.14 -10.40
N VAL A 248 16.36 0.96 -9.88
CA VAL A 248 15.61 1.94 -9.12
C VAL A 248 16.06 1.88 -7.67
#